data_AF-A0A401PZS3-F1
#
_entry.id   AF-A0A401PZS3-F1
#
_cell.length_a   1.000
_cell.length_b   1.000
_cell.length_c   1.000
_cell.angle_alpha   90.00
_cell.angle_beta   90.00
_cell.angle_gamma   90.00
#
_symmetry.space_group_name_H-M   'P 1'
#
loop_
_entity.id
_entity.type
_entity.pdbx_description
1 polymer ?
#
loop_
_entity_poly.entity_id
_entity_poly.type
_entity_poly.pdbx_seq_one_letter_code
_entity_poly.pdbx_strand_id
1 'polypeptide(L)'
;YEVTVLVRDPARLPAECKGITVIVGDVLNKQDVQKAVKGQDGVIVILGTRNVLSPTTMMSEGTRNIVEAMKAHHVRKVVACMSTFLLWDEAKIPPQLLELTKDHQRMYEVLKKSELDYVAVFPPHIAGPTFGNHQPSGPRPTDLRDTRPCSITF
;
A
#
# COMPACT_ATOMS: atom_id res chain seq x y z
N TYR A 1 -10.35 -13.75 7.83
CA TYR A 1 -8.88 -13.65 7.84
C TYR A 1 -8.43 -13.47 9.27
N GLU A 2 -7.34 -14.12 9.67
CA GLU A 2 -6.61 -13.73 10.88
C GLU A 2 -5.76 -12.52 10.49
N VAL A 3 -5.97 -11.38 11.16
CA VAL A 3 -5.39 -10.10 10.73
C VAL A 3 -4.44 -9.59 11.79
N THR A 4 -3.20 -9.34 11.39
CA THR A 4 -2.22 -8.60 12.18
C THR A 4 -2.10 -7.17 11.67
N VAL A 5 -2.19 -6.18 12.55
CA VAL A 5 -2.00 -4.77 12.22
C VAL A 5 -0.76 -4.21 12.91
N LEU A 6 0.07 -3.50 12.17
CA LEU A 6 1.18 -2.71 12.71
C LEU A 6 0.72 -1.25 12.86
N VAL A 7 0.65 -0.76 14.10
CA VAL A 7 0.16 0.59 14.40
C VAL A 7 1.12 1.33 15.31
N ARG A 8 1.31 2.63 15.05
CA ARG A 8 2.10 3.50 15.95
C ARG A 8 1.34 3.88 17.21
N ASP A 9 0.03 3.95 17.12
CA ASP A 9 -0.86 4.42 18.18
C ASP A 9 -2.15 3.59 18.17
N PRO A 10 -2.28 2.61 19.09
CA PRO A 10 -3.44 1.74 19.19
C PRO A 10 -4.75 2.48 19.48
N ALA A 11 -4.70 3.68 20.08
CA ALA A 11 -5.91 4.47 20.38
C ALA A 11 -6.64 4.95 19.11
N ARG A 12 -6.00 4.84 17.94
CA ARG A 12 -6.61 5.14 16.64
C ARG A 12 -7.38 3.97 16.03
N LEU A 13 -7.32 2.79 16.65
CA LEU A 13 -8.12 1.65 16.20
C LEU A 13 -9.56 1.80 16.70
N PRO A 14 -10.57 1.56 15.85
CA PRO A 14 -11.97 1.51 16.27
C PRO A 14 -12.18 0.46 17.37
N ALA A 15 -13.05 0.76 18.34
CA ALA A 15 -13.34 -0.15 19.45
C ALA A 15 -14.01 -1.46 18.99
N GLU A 16 -14.61 -1.44 17.80
CA GLU A 16 -15.31 -2.56 17.17
C GLU A 16 -14.34 -3.56 16.52
N CYS A 17 -13.05 -3.22 16.37
CA CYS A 17 -12.02 -4.11 15.84
C CYS A 17 -11.70 -5.24 16.82
N LYS A 18 -12.51 -6.30 16.82
CA LYS A 18 -12.30 -7.52 17.60
C LYS A 18 -11.60 -8.59 16.76
N GLY A 19 -10.81 -9.45 17.41
CA GLY A 19 -10.18 -10.61 16.76
C GLY A 19 -9.01 -10.28 15.83
N ILE A 20 -8.37 -9.11 16.02
CA ILE A 20 -7.14 -8.73 15.32
C ILE A 20 -5.94 -8.77 16.27
N THR A 21 -4.78 -9.16 15.75
CA THR A 21 -3.51 -9.08 16.46
C THR A 21 -2.92 -7.69 16.26
N VAL A 22 -2.72 -6.95 17.35
CA VAL A 22 -2.16 -5.59 17.28
C VAL A 22 -0.69 -5.62 17.68
N ILE A 23 0.16 -5.14 16.78
CA ILE A 23 1.58 -4.89 17.04
C ILE A 23 1.80 -3.39 17.07
N VAL A 24 2.28 -2.91 18.22
CA VAL A 24 2.63 -1.50 18.38
C VAL A 24 4.04 -1.28 17.88
N GLY A 25 4.22 -0.41 16.89
CA GLY A 25 5.52 -0.16 16.28
C GLY A 25 5.46 0.79 15.09
N ASP A 26 6.61 0.97 14.44
CA ASP A 26 6.75 1.82 13.26
C ASP A 26 7.20 0.99 12.04
N VAL A 27 6.64 1.28 10.86
CA VAL A 27 7.05 0.63 9.61
C VAL A 27 8.50 0.93 9.23
N LEU A 28 9.06 2.03 9.74
CA LEU A 28 10.47 2.37 9.59
C LEU A 28 11.39 1.53 10.51
N ASN A 29 10.84 0.86 11.52
CA ASN A 29 11.57 -0.06 12.37
C ASN A 29 11.51 -1.49 11.80
N LYS A 30 12.64 -1.99 11.32
CA LYS A 30 12.76 -3.33 10.74
C LYS A 30 12.25 -4.43 11.68
N GLN A 31 12.54 -4.35 12.98
CA GLN A 31 12.14 -5.40 13.92
C GLN A 31 10.62 -5.44 14.12
N ASP A 32 9.96 -4.29 14.11
CA ASP A 32 8.51 -4.21 14.26
C ASP A 32 7.81 -4.78 13.02
N VAL A 33 8.34 -4.48 11.83
CA VAL A 33 7.87 -5.05 10.57
C VAL A 33 8.08 -6.56 10.51
N GLN A 34 9.24 -7.07 10.94
CA GLN A 34 9.51 -8.51 11.01
C GLN A 34 8.49 -9.24 11.89
N LYS A 35 8.19 -8.69 13.08
CA LYS A 35 7.16 -9.25 13.98
C LYS A 35 5.79 -9.30 13.32
N ALA A 36 5.42 -8.26 12.55
CA ALA A 36 4.12 -8.18 11.89
C ALA A 36 3.97 -9.12 10.69
N VAL A 37 5.05 -9.35 9.95
CA VAL A 37 5.04 -10.20 8.75
C VAL A 37 5.20 -11.68 9.08
N LYS A 38 5.84 -12.01 10.21
CA LYS A 38 6.07 -13.40 10.62
C LYS A 38 4.76 -14.20 10.69
N GLY A 39 4.73 -15.32 9.97
CA GLY A 39 3.59 -16.26 9.97
C GLY A 39 2.38 -15.82 9.15
N GLN A 40 2.48 -14.74 8.38
CA GLN A 40 1.41 -14.26 7.50
C GLN A 40 1.45 -14.94 6.13
N ASP A 41 0.30 -15.10 5.49
CA ASP A 41 0.20 -15.62 4.11
C ASP A 41 0.37 -14.53 3.04
N GLY A 42 0.20 -13.27 3.43
CA GLY A 42 0.31 -12.12 2.55
C GLY A 42 0.27 -10.80 3.32
N VAL A 43 0.62 -9.71 2.64
CA VAL A 43 0.70 -8.37 3.24
C VAL A 43 -0.15 -7.39 2.44
N ILE A 44 -0.90 -6.52 3.14
CA ILE A 44 -1.61 -5.40 2.55
C ILE A 44 -0.95 -4.10 3.02
N VAL A 45 -0.52 -3.26 2.09
CA VAL A 45 0.16 -1.99 2.34
C VAL A 45 -0.79 -0.83 2.03
N ILE A 46 -1.26 -0.16 3.08
CA ILE A 46 -2.09 1.06 3.00
C ILE A 46 -1.36 2.18 3.77
N LEU A 47 -0.08 2.39 3.43
CA LEU A 47 0.73 3.45 4.01
C LEU A 47 0.38 4.79 3.37
N GLY A 48 0.43 5.86 4.15
CA GLY A 48 0.18 7.21 3.68
C GLY A 48 0.61 8.25 4.71
N THR A 49 0.76 9.49 4.26
CA THR A 49 1.21 10.62 5.09
C THR A 49 0.04 11.41 5.70
N ARG A 50 -1.18 10.88 5.65
CA ARG A 50 -2.41 11.60 6.02
C ARG A 50 -2.52 12.90 5.20
N ASN A 51 -2.55 14.05 5.86
CA ASN A 51 -2.65 15.37 5.23
C ASN A 51 -1.26 16.04 5.05
N VAL A 52 -0.17 15.32 5.33
CA VAL A 52 1.18 15.86 5.18
C VAL A 52 1.66 15.66 3.74
N LEU A 53 1.82 16.75 3.01
CA LEU A 53 2.22 16.75 1.59
C LEU A 53 3.69 17.11 1.38
N SER A 54 4.45 17.32 2.46
CA SER A 54 5.88 17.60 2.38
C SER A 54 6.65 16.42 1.77
N PRO A 55 7.83 16.66 1.17
CA PRO A 55 8.71 15.58 0.72
C PRO A 55 8.88 14.50 1.79
N THR A 56 8.78 13.24 1.38
CA THR A 56 8.83 12.10 2.29
C THR A 56 9.50 10.91 1.62
N THR A 57 10.13 10.05 2.41
CA THR A 57 10.59 8.71 2.00
C THR A 57 9.90 7.60 2.78
N MET A 58 8.92 7.94 3.62
CA MET A 58 8.37 7.01 4.62
C MET A 58 7.68 5.80 3.98
N MET A 59 6.96 6.00 2.86
CA MET A 59 6.24 4.90 2.22
C MET A 59 7.21 3.97 1.49
N SER A 60 8.22 4.53 0.81
CA SER A 60 9.21 3.71 0.11
C SER A 60 10.13 2.95 1.06
N GLU A 61 10.64 3.61 2.12
CA GLU A 61 11.47 2.96 3.14
C GLU A 61 10.70 1.94 3.96
N GLY A 62 9.45 2.24 4.34
CA GLY A 62 8.58 1.27 4.98
C GLY A 62 8.33 0.04 4.09
N THR A 63 8.14 0.26 2.79
CA THR A 63 7.97 -0.84 1.83
C THR A 63 9.24 -1.68 1.67
N ARG A 64 10.44 -1.08 1.73
CA ARG A 64 11.70 -1.86 1.74
C ARG A 64 11.75 -2.80 2.95
N ASN A 65 11.43 -2.29 4.13
CA ASN A 65 11.40 -3.10 5.35
C ASN A 65 10.37 -4.24 5.24
N ILE A 66 9.20 -3.97 4.65
CA ILE A 66 8.16 -4.98 4.40
C ILE A 66 8.69 -6.06 3.44
N VAL A 67 9.28 -5.67 2.31
CA VAL A 67 9.85 -6.61 1.35
C VAL A 67 10.95 -7.48 1.98
N GLU A 68 11.85 -6.88 2.76
CA GLU A 68 12.89 -7.63 3.49
C GLU A 68 12.29 -8.64 4.47
N ALA A 69 11.27 -8.25 5.24
CA ALA A 69 10.59 -9.14 6.18
C ALA A 69 9.81 -10.25 5.49
N MET A 70 9.14 -9.94 4.38
CA MET A 70 8.43 -10.92 3.56
C MET A 70 9.40 -11.98 3.03
N LYS A 71 10.55 -11.57 2.51
CA LYS A 71 11.60 -12.50 2.05
C LYS A 71 12.13 -13.37 3.19
N ALA A 72 12.41 -12.79 4.36
CA ALA A 72 12.91 -13.51 5.53
C ALA A 72 11.91 -14.54 6.08
N HIS A 73 10.62 -14.30 5.90
CA HIS A 73 9.54 -15.17 6.39
C HIS A 73 8.84 -15.97 5.29
N HIS A 74 9.41 -15.99 4.07
CA HIS A 74 8.87 -16.70 2.91
C HIS A 74 7.43 -16.31 2.53
N VAL A 75 7.03 -15.08 2.85
CA VAL A 75 5.74 -14.52 2.45
C VAL A 75 5.87 -13.97 1.04
N ARG A 76 4.99 -14.42 0.14
CA ARG A 76 5.12 -14.15 -1.31
C ARG A 76 4.17 -13.06 -1.82
N LYS A 77 2.97 -12.94 -1.24
CA LYS A 77 1.88 -12.12 -1.78
C LYS A 77 1.83 -10.75 -1.12
N VAL A 78 1.83 -9.68 -1.91
CA VAL A 78 1.66 -8.32 -1.40
C VAL A 78 0.68 -7.53 -2.25
N VAL A 79 -0.24 -6.83 -1.61
CA VAL A 79 -1.13 -5.85 -2.25
C VAL A 79 -0.76 -4.48 -1.70
N ALA A 80 -0.45 -3.54 -2.58
CA ALA A 80 -0.01 -2.22 -2.17
C ALA A 80 -0.85 -1.12 -2.81
N CYS A 81 -1.39 -0.25 -1.97
CA CYS A 81 -2.14 0.93 -2.36
C CYS A 81 -1.19 2.12 -2.57
N MET A 82 -1.32 2.77 -3.72
CA MET A 82 -0.58 3.98 -4.07
C MET A 82 -1.58 5.01 -4.61
N SER A 83 -1.25 5.71 -5.70
CA SER A 83 -2.12 6.72 -6.30
C SER A 83 -2.21 6.57 -7.81
N THR A 84 -3.37 6.89 -8.38
CA THR A 84 -3.59 6.99 -9.83
C THR A 84 -2.61 7.93 -10.53
N PHE A 85 -1.99 8.88 -9.81
CA PHE A 85 -0.99 9.78 -10.39
C PHE A 85 0.23 9.06 -10.99
N LEU A 86 0.50 7.81 -10.58
CA LEU A 86 1.56 7.00 -11.20
C LEU A 86 1.23 6.57 -12.64
N LEU A 87 -0.04 6.70 -13.05
CA LEU A 87 -0.50 6.43 -14.41
C LEU A 87 -0.55 7.70 -15.28
N TRP A 88 -0.23 8.86 -14.70
CA TRP A 88 -0.30 10.16 -15.37
C TRP A 88 1.10 10.62 -15.79
N ASP A 89 1.14 11.53 -16.76
CA ASP A 89 2.35 12.30 -17.04
C ASP A 89 2.69 13.18 -15.83
N GLU A 90 3.97 13.21 -15.43
CA GLU A 90 4.45 14.01 -14.30
C GLU A 90 4.06 15.48 -14.43
N ALA A 91 4.04 16.02 -15.66
CA ALA A 91 3.64 17.41 -15.92
C ALA A 91 2.17 17.71 -15.58
N LYS A 92 1.32 16.68 -15.42
CA LYS A 92 -0.11 16.81 -15.06
C LYS A 92 -0.36 16.62 -13.56
N ILE A 93 0.66 16.27 -12.79
CA ILE A 93 0.54 16.07 -11.34
C ILE A 93 0.51 17.45 -10.67
N PRO A 94 -0.44 17.73 -9.77
CA PRO A 94 -0.44 18.97 -9.00
C PRO A 94 0.91 19.16 -8.27
N PRO A 95 1.58 20.32 -8.36
CA PRO A 95 2.91 20.52 -7.78
C PRO A 95 3.00 20.19 -6.28
N GLN A 96 1.91 20.41 -5.54
CA GLN A 96 1.82 20.10 -4.11
C GLN A 96 1.86 18.59 -3.82
N LEU A 97 1.51 17.75 -4.78
CA LEU A 97 1.48 16.29 -4.67
C LEU A 97 2.68 15.64 -5.36
N LEU A 98 3.52 16.40 -6.05
CA LEU A 98 4.62 15.87 -6.84
C LEU A 98 5.59 15.07 -5.97
N GLU A 99 6.04 15.65 -4.86
CA GLU A 99 7.02 15.01 -3.97
C GLU A 99 6.44 13.79 -3.25
N LEU A 100 5.15 13.81 -2.91
CA LEU A 100 4.44 12.65 -2.38
C LEU A 100 4.30 11.55 -3.45
N THR A 101 4.05 11.92 -4.71
CA THR A 101 3.94 10.98 -5.82
C THR A 101 5.29 10.36 -6.17
N LYS A 102 6.39 11.13 -6.06
CA LYS A 102 7.75 10.58 -6.18
C LYS A 102 8.03 9.51 -5.14
N ASP A 103 7.48 9.60 -3.94
CA ASP A 103 7.64 8.53 -2.95
C ASP A 103 6.80 7.29 -3.27
N HIS A 104 5.57 7.47 -3.78
CA HIS A 104 4.79 6.36 -4.33
C HIS A 104 5.53 5.68 -5.49
N GLN A 105 6.20 6.44 -6.37
CA GLN A 105 7.01 5.87 -7.45
C GLN A 105 8.18 5.05 -6.89
N ARG A 106 8.90 5.54 -5.87
CA ARG A 106 9.95 4.76 -5.21
C ARG A 106 9.41 3.50 -4.54
N MET A 107 8.26 3.59 -3.88
CA MET A 107 7.55 2.44 -3.31
C MET A 107 7.18 1.41 -4.39
N TYR A 108 6.67 1.85 -5.54
CA TYR A 108 6.35 0.98 -6.66
C TYR A 108 7.59 0.28 -7.21
N GLU A 109 8.69 1.00 -7.38
CA GLU A 109 9.97 0.44 -7.84
C GLU A 109 10.54 -0.60 -6.87
N VAL A 110 10.38 -0.40 -5.55
CA VAL A 110 10.77 -1.40 -4.54
C VAL A 110 9.97 -2.70 -4.72
N LEU A 111 8.66 -2.61 -4.93
CA LEU A 111 7.81 -3.78 -5.16
C LEU A 111 8.14 -4.47 -6.48
N LYS A 112 8.32 -3.71 -7.56
CA LYS A 112 8.66 -4.25 -8.89
C LYS A 112 9.98 -5.03 -8.89
N LYS A 113 10.98 -4.56 -8.14
CA LYS A 113 12.29 -5.20 -8.00
C LYS A 113 12.33 -6.29 -6.91
N SER A 114 11.23 -6.52 -6.20
CA SER A 114 11.20 -7.42 -5.04
C SER A 114 11.16 -8.90 -5.40
N GLU A 115 10.76 -9.26 -6.63
CA GLU A 115 10.44 -10.64 -7.06
C GLU A 115 9.27 -11.29 -6.29
N LEU A 116 8.52 -10.51 -5.50
CA LEU A 116 7.30 -10.95 -4.84
C LEU A 116 6.11 -10.94 -5.80
N ASP A 117 5.08 -11.72 -5.47
CA ASP A 117 3.83 -11.76 -6.20
C ASP A 117 3.00 -10.53 -5.77
N TYR A 118 3.23 -9.39 -6.44
CA TYR A 118 2.63 -8.11 -6.05
C TYR A 118 1.41 -7.73 -6.88
N VAL A 119 0.44 -7.07 -6.23
CA VAL A 119 -0.66 -6.35 -6.87
C VAL A 119 -0.54 -4.86 -6.52
N ALA A 120 -0.33 -4.03 -7.53
CA ALA A 120 -0.29 -2.59 -7.39
C ALA A 120 -1.69 -1.99 -7.62
N VAL A 121 -2.20 -1.26 -6.63
CA VAL A 121 -3.52 -0.63 -6.68
C VAL A 121 -3.32 0.89 -6.80
N PHE A 122 -3.87 1.48 -7.86
CA PHE A 122 -3.72 2.90 -8.19
C PHE A 122 -5.08 3.63 -8.13
N PRO A 123 -5.66 3.81 -6.93
CA PRO A 123 -6.97 4.44 -6.82
C PRO A 123 -6.93 5.91 -7.24
N PRO A 124 -8.03 6.44 -7.83
CA PRO A 124 -8.24 7.87 -7.96
C PRO A 124 -8.53 8.49 -6.59
N HIS A 125 -9.19 9.65 -6.55
CA HIS A 125 -9.58 10.26 -5.27
C HIS A 125 -10.40 9.29 -4.40
N ILE A 126 -9.90 9.03 -3.19
CA ILE A 126 -10.59 8.22 -2.18
C ILE A 126 -11.52 9.15 -1.40
N ALA A 127 -12.82 9.03 -1.67
CA ALA A 127 -13.87 9.77 -0.98
C ALA A 127 -14.45 8.98 0.21
N GLY A 128 -15.33 9.62 0.98
CA GLY A 128 -16.08 9.00 2.08
C GLY A 128 -16.97 7.83 1.64
N PRO A 129 -17.64 7.15 2.59
CA PRO A 129 -18.23 5.84 2.35
C PRO A 129 -19.26 5.86 1.23
N THR A 130 -18.96 5.12 0.17
CA THR A 130 -19.97 4.60 -0.75
C THR A 130 -19.96 3.08 -0.61
N PHE A 131 -21.09 2.51 -0.21
CA PHE A 131 -21.28 1.07 -0.25
C PHE A 131 -21.76 0.71 -1.67
N GLY A 132 -20.92 0.04 -2.47
CA GLY A 132 -21.33 -0.44 -3.80
C GLY A 132 -20.19 -0.69 -4.80
N ASN A 133 -20.50 -1.45 -5.86
CA ASN A 133 -19.57 -1.79 -6.94
C ASN A 133 -19.03 -0.53 -7.64
N HIS A 134 -17.72 -0.33 -7.62
CA HIS A 134 -17.04 0.67 -8.43
C HIS A 134 -16.43 0.02 -9.67
N GLN A 135 -16.96 0.38 -10.85
CA GLN A 135 -16.23 0.20 -12.10
C GLN A 135 -15.47 1.50 -12.42
N PRO A 136 -14.21 1.44 -12.89
CA PRO A 136 -13.50 2.63 -13.31
C PRO A 136 -14.22 3.27 -14.50
N SER A 137 -14.70 4.51 -14.33
CA SER A 137 -15.26 5.32 -15.41
C SER A 137 -14.13 6.00 -16.19
N GLY A 138 -13.56 5.31 -17.17
CA GLY A 138 -12.55 5.87 -18.06
C GLY A 138 -12.12 4.91 -19.17
N PRO A 139 -11.56 5.41 -20.29
CA PRO A 139 -11.05 4.55 -21.35
C PRO A 139 -9.92 3.67 -20.79
N ARG A 140 -10.05 2.35 -21.00
CA ARG A 140 -9.02 1.38 -20.65
C ARG A 140 -7.73 1.73 -21.42
N PRO A 141 -6.58 1.90 -20.74
CA PRO A 141 -5.31 2.04 -21.41
C PRO A 141 -5.07 0.83 -22.32
N THR A 142 -4.82 1.08 -23.60
CA THR A 142 -4.71 0.05 -24.65
C THR A 142 -3.45 -0.82 -24.55
N ASP A 143 -2.59 -0.57 -23.55
CA ASP A 143 -1.28 -1.24 -23.39
C ASP A 143 -1.11 -2.01 -22.07
N LEU A 144 -2.22 -2.34 -21.39
CA LEU A 144 -2.19 -3.26 -20.24
C LEU A 144 -2.57 -4.68 -20.68
N ARG A 145 -1.71 -5.31 -21.49
CA ARG A 145 -1.90 -6.73 -21.85
C ARG A 145 -1.49 -7.72 -20.75
N ASP A 146 -1.05 -7.25 -19.59
CA ASP A 146 -0.54 -8.14 -18.54
C ASP A 146 -1.16 -7.95 -17.14
N THR A 147 -2.29 -7.23 -17.05
CA THR A 147 -3.09 -7.23 -15.82
C THR A 147 -4.44 -7.85 -16.11
N ARG A 148 -4.56 -9.16 -15.82
CA ARG A 148 -5.86 -9.81 -15.71
C ARG A 148 -6.74 -8.98 -14.77
N PRO A 149 -8.02 -8.73 -15.12
CA PRO A 149 -8.92 -7.99 -14.25
C PRO A 149 -9.10 -8.74 -12.93
N CYS A 150 -8.45 -8.27 -11.87
CA CYS A 150 -8.82 -8.63 -10.50
C CYS A 150 -10.04 -7.80 -10.13
N SER A 151 -11.22 -8.36 -10.38
CA SER A 151 -12.44 -7.93 -9.72
C SER A 151 -12.27 -8.20 -8.21
N ILE A 152 -11.81 -7.20 -7.46
CA ILE A 152 -11.84 -7.26 -6.00
C ILE A 152 -13.31 -7.07 -5.61
N THR A 153 -13.99 -8.19 -5.42
CA THR A 153 -15.32 -8.24 -4.80
C THR A 153 -15.07 -8.28 -3.30
N PHE A 154 -15.53 -7.26 -2.56
CA PHE A 154 -15.59 -7.27 -1.10
C PHE A 154 -16.81 -8.06 -0.63
#